data_AF-A0A353VS63-F1
#
_entry.id   AF-A0A353VS63-F1
#
_cell.length_a   1.000
_cell.length_b   1.000
_cell.length_c   1.000
_cell.angle_alpha   90.00
_cell.angle_beta   90.00
_cell.angle_gamma   90.00
#
_symmetry.space_group_name_H-M   'P 1'
#
loop_
_entity.id
_entity.type
_entity.pdbx_description
1 polymer ?
#
loop_
_entity_poly.entity_id
_entity_poly.type
_entity_poly.pdbx_seq_one_letter_code
_entity_poly.pdbx_strand_id
1 'polypeptide(L)'
;MKRNNRTHKINERRLRRIHSIWADVARMYIKAGKEAILAGEAASKSSTVSRKAVIFKGEMDFISRCILDRRNIETGGQLFGYWTEDGTPVILYAIGPGPRANHQVTFFNQDVDYLVKVGNILRNRYGLHHIGEWHSHHQLGLAKPSGHDSRNMTDVIKRRNLGEFLLCIGNCDNLSSSLNAFLCNSSECRSIKWDYVMTDSPLRQVIDYDLGRIICQPQVPKARHKDPTLNQ
;
A
#
# COMPACT_ATOMS: atom_id res chain seq x y z
N MET A 1 20.99 4.41 38.01
CA MET A 1 20.87 4.67 36.56
C MET A 1 20.97 3.35 35.77
N LYS A 2 19.91 2.52 35.76
CA LYS A 2 19.86 1.24 35.01
C LYS A 2 18.42 0.94 34.57
N ARG A 3 17.91 1.66 33.58
CA ARG A 3 16.68 1.33 32.83
C ARG A 3 16.87 1.81 31.39
N ASN A 4 17.41 0.96 30.51
CA ASN A 4 17.24 1.16 29.07
C ASN A 4 17.52 -0.07 28.18
N ASN A 5 18.12 -1.14 28.69
CA ASN A 5 18.51 -2.29 27.84
C ASN A 5 17.42 -3.37 27.64
N ARG A 6 16.39 -3.41 28.50
CA ARG A 6 15.28 -4.40 28.37
C ARG A 6 14.23 -3.96 27.35
N THR A 7 13.90 -2.67 27.29
CA THR A 7 12.93 -2.09 26.37
C THR A 7 13.39 -2.20 24.91
N HIS A 8 14.70 -1.97 24.67
CA HIS A 8 15.30 -2.10 23.33
C HIS A 8 15.29 -3.55 22.81
N LYS A 9 15.61 -4.54 23.66
CA LYS A 9 15.56 -5.97 23.30
C LYS A 9 14.13 -6.49 23.08
N ILE A 10 13.14 -5.95 23.78
CA ILE A 10 11.73 -6.27 23.57
C ILE A 10 11.26 -5.70 22.22
N ASN A 11 11.66 -4.47 21.88
CA ASN A 11 11.37 -3.86 20.58
C ASN A 11 12.01 -4.62 19.41
N GLU A 12 13.27 -5.06 19.53
CA GLU A 12 13.91 -5.89 18.49
C GLU A 12 13.27 -7.27 18.31
N ARG A 13 12.85 -7.92 19.40
CA ARG A 13 12.14 -9.20 19.32
C ARG A 13 10.73 -9.03 18.72
N ARG A 14 10.07 -7.91 18.96
CA ARG A 14 8.79 -7.54 18.34
C ARG A 14 8.96 -7.24 16.85
N LEU A 15 10.01 -6.49 16.47
CA LEU A 15 10.39 -6.23 15.08
C LEU A 15 10.72 -7.52 14.32
N ARG A 16 11.47 -8.46 14.92
CA ARG A 16 11.70 -9.79 14.31
C ARG A 16 10.41 -10.60 14.14
N ARG A 17 9.43 -10.45 15.03
CA ARG A 17 8.11 -11.08 14.91
C ARG A 17 7.25 -10.43 13.82
N ILE A 18 7.36 -9.11 13.64
CA ILE A 18 6.77 -8.35 12.52
C ILE A 18 7.33 -8.87 11.19
N HIS A 19 8.64 -9.13 11.09
CA HIS A 19 9.24 -9.74 9.89
C HIS A 19 8.82 -11.21 9.63
N SER A 20 8.42 -11.97 10.65
CA SER A 20 7.88 -13.34 10.44
C SER A 20 6.43 -13.32 9.97
N ILE A 21 5.67 -12.28 10.31
CA ILE A 21 4.28 -12.09 9.88
C ILE A 21 4.21 -11.76 8.38
N TRP A 22 5.19 -11.02 7.85
CA TRP A 22 5.40 -10.85 6.41
C TRP A 22 5.65 -12.16 5.67
N ALA A 23 6.07 -13.23 6.36
CA ALA A 23 6.35 -14.51 5.72
C ALA A 23 5.11 -15.30 5.32
N ASP A 24 3.99 -15.05 6.01
CA ASP A 24 2.72 -15.71 5.80
C ASP A 24 1.90 -14.99 4.71
N VAL A 25 1.91 -13.65 4.75
CA VAL A 25 1.38 -12.80 3.67
C VAL A 25 2.10 -13.09 2.34
N ALA A 26 3.41 -13.31 2.39
CA ALA A 26 4.21 -13.59 1.21
C ALA A 26 3.95 -14.96 0.55
N ARG A 27 3.31 -15.92 1.23
CA ARG A 27 2.86 -17.17 0.56
C ARG A 27 1.70 -16.92 -0.41
N MET A 28 0.93 -15.85 -0.23
CA MET A 28 -0.12 -15.40 -1.16
C MET A 28 0.47 -14.86 -2.49
N TYR A 29 1.69 -14.29 -2.47
CA TYR A 29 2.29 -13.57 -3.60
C TYR A 29 2.99 -14.43 -4.65
N ILE A 30 3.27 -15.71 -4.36
CA ILE A 30 4.13 -16.57 -5.20
C ILE A 30 3.47 -16.96 -6.54
N LYS A 31 2.13 -16.94 -6.66
CA LYS A 31 1.45 -17.33 -7.91
C LYS A 31 1.23 -16.15 -8.87
N ALA A 32 1.06 -14.93 -8.36
CA ALA A 32 0.82 -13.73 -9.17
C ALA A 32 2.09 -13.22 -9.87
N GLY A 33 3.25 -13.28 -9.18
CA GLY A 33 4.52 -12.79 -9.75
C GLY A 33 5.05 -13.66 -10.89
N LYS A 34 4.77 -14.97 -10.89
CA LYS A 34 5.28 -15.90 -11.91
C LYS A 34 4.72 -15.64 -13.31
N GLU A 35 3.47 -15.20 -13.42
CA GLU A 35 2.83 -14.93 -14.72
C GLU A 35 3.28 -13.58 -15.30
N ALA A 36 3.57 -12.59 -14.45
CA ALA A 36 4.11 -11.28 -14.88
C ALA A 36 5.59 -11.32 -15.29
N ILE A 37 6.41 -12.19 -14.66
CA ILE A 37 7.84 -12.36 -15.00
C ILE A 37 8.01 -12.87 -16.43
N LEU A 38 7.15 -13.79 -16.88
CA LEU A 38 7.20 -14.34 -18.25
C LEU A 38 6.83 -13.32 -19.32
N ALA A 39 6.03 -12.30 -18.99
CA ALA A 39 5.68 -11.22 -19.92
C ALA A 39 6.75 -10.10 -19.97
N GLY A 40 7.44 -9.85 -18.86
CA GLY A 40 8.40 -8.74 -18.72
C GLY A 40 9.82 -9.00 -19.28
N GLU A 41 10.25 -10.26 -19.42
CA GLU A 41 11.59 -10.58 -19.94
C GLU A 41 11.75 -10.29 -21.44
N ALA A 42 10.67 -10.05 -22.18
CA ALA A 42 10.70 -9.72 -23.61
C ALA A 42 10.85 -8.21 -23.93
N ALA A 43 10.72 -7.32 -22.94
CA ALA A 43 10.65 -5.87 -23.18
C ALA A 43 11.80 -5.08 -22.52
N SER A 44 13.05 -5.50 -22.75
CA SER A 44 14.21 -4.63 -22.54
C SER A 44 14.45 -3.79 -23.78
N LYS A 45 13.83 -2.60 -23.83
CA LYS A 45 14.37 -1.45 -24.57
C LYS A 45 14.00 -0.15 -23.86
N SER A 46 15.05 0.54 -23.44
CA SER A 46 15.10 1.89 -22.88
C SER A 46 14.13 2.86 -23.56
N SER A 47 13.06 3.22 -22.86
CA SER A 47 12.36 4.49 -23.07
C SER A 47 12.41 5.30 -21.78
N THR A 48 12.86 6.54 -21.88
CA THR A 48 12.90 7.57 -20.82
C THR A 48 11.51 8.15 -20.56
N VAL A 49 10.46 7.33 -20.67
CA VAL A 49 9.12 7.74 -20.28
C VAL A 49 9.04 7.62 -18.76
N SER A 50 8.72 8.72 -18.09
CA SER A 50 8.44 8.70 -16.65
C SER A 50 7.31 7.71 -16.40
N ARG A 51 7.62 6.60 -15.73
CA ARG A 51 6.62 5.57 -15.39
C ARG A 51 5.50 6.19 -14.54
N LYS A 52 4.31 5.62 -14.69
CA LYS A 52 3.11 6.05 -13.98
C LYS A 52 2.44 4.86 -13.29
N ALA A 53 1.56 5.16 -12.34
CA ALA A 53 0.58 4.23 -11.81
C ALA A 53 -0.82 4.78 -12.08
N VAL A 54 -1.75 3.92 -12.51
CA VAL A 54 -3.14 4.29 -12.76
C VAL A 54 -3.95 4.04 -11.51
N ILE A 55 -4.70 5.05 -11.02
CA ILE A 55 -5.58 4.89 -9.86
C ILE A 55 -6.94 5.55 -10.12
N PHE A 56 -8.01 4.86 -9.76
CA PHE A 56 -9.35 5.43 -9.76
C PHE A 56 -9.50 6.44 -8.62
N LYS A 57 -10.15 7.57 -8.90
CA LYS A 57 -10.37 8.65 -7.92
C LYS A 57 -11.03 8.14 -6.64
N GLY A 58 -12.00 7.23 -6.75
CA GLY A 58 -12.65 6.62 -5.57
C GLY A 58 -11.69 5.92 -4.61
N GLU A 59 -10.61 5.31 -5.13
CA GLU A 59 -9.59 4.65 -4.32
C GLU A 59 -8.63 5.66 -3.69
N MET A 60 -8.31 6.73 -4.42
CA MET A 60 -7.57 7.87 -3.86
C MET A 60 -8.36 8.56 -2.73
N ASP A 61 -9.67 8.75 -2.94
CA ASP A 61 -10.60 9.32 -1.97
C ASP A 61 -10.71 8.43 -0.71
N PHE A 62 -10.78 7.11 -0.89
CA PHE A 62 -10.77 6.18 0.23
C PHE A 62 -9.48 6.28 1.06
N ILE A 63 -8.31 6.24 0.41
CA ILE A 63 -7.03 6.34 1.11
C ILE A 63 -6.91 7.69 1.84
N SER A 64 -7.33 8.79 1.19
CA SER A 64 -7.38 10.11 1.82
C SER A 64 -8.20 10.10 3.10
N ARG A 65 -9.42 9.54 3.07
CA ARG A 65 -10.27 9.44 4.26
C ARG A 65 -9.61 8.59 5.36
N CYS A 66 -8.96 7.48 5.01
CA CYS A 66 -8.21 6.68 5.99
C CYS A 66 -7.02 7.43 6.62
N ILE A 67 -6.28 8.23 5.85
CA ILE A 67 -5.19 9.08 6.36
C ILE A 67 -5.77 10.13 7.31
N LEU A 68 -6.86 10.79 6.90
CA LEU A 68 -7.52 11.84 7.68
C LEU A 68 -8.20 11.29 8.94
N ASP A 69 -8.56 10.01 9.03
CA ASP A 69 -9.00 9.40 10.29
C ASP A 69 -7.89 9.35 11.35
N ARG A 70 -6.62 9.42 10.92
CA ARG A 70 -5.43 9.15 11.73
C ARG A 70 -4.36 10.24 11.55
N ARG A 71 -4.74 11.52 11.63
CA ARG A 71 -3.86 12.67 11.33
C ARG A 71 -2.57 12.79 12.16
N ASN A 72 -2.47 12.11 13.30
CA ASN A 72 -1.38 12.25 14.26
C ASN A 72 -0.55 10.97 14.45
N ILE A 73 -0.91 9.90 13.75
CA ILE A 73 -0.27 8.58 13.87
C ILE A 73 -0.19 7.90 12.51
N GLU A 74 0.73 6.96 12.34
CA GLU A 74 0.83 6.21 11.09
C GLU A 74 -0.38 5.28 10.92
N THR A 75 -0.85 5.18 9.68
CA THR A 75 -1.87 4.22 9.25
C THR A 75 -1.46 3.67 7.88
N GLY A 76 -2.17 2.68 7.36
CA GLY A 76 -1.87 2.14 6.05
C GLY A 76 -2.88 1.11 5.59
N GLY A 77 -2.48 0.33 4.60
CA GLY A 77 -3.31 -0.71 4.01
C GLY A 77 -2.70 -1.25 2.73
N GLN A 78 -3.52 -1.95 1.94
CA GLN A 78 -3.08 -2.71 0.78
C GLN A 78 -3.78 -2.25 -0.50
N LEU A 79 -3.09 -2.41 -1.62
CA LEU A 79 -3.51 -2.02 -2.96
C LEU A 79 -3.72 -3.25 -3.83
N PHE A 80 -4.88 -3.31 -4.47
CA PHE A 80 -5.29 -4.43 -5.31
C PHE A 80 -5.66 -3.97 -6.72
N GLY A 81 -5.29 -4.80 -7.70
CA GLY A 81 -5.45 -4.50 -9.10
C GLY A 81 -4.61 -5.42 -9.99
N TYR A 82 -4.07 -4.87 -11.07
CA TYR A 82 -3.31 -5.62 -12.08
C TYR A 82 -2.13 -4.81 -12.60
N TRP A 83 -1.26 -5.49 -13.34
CA TRP A 83 -0.23 -4.89 -14.16
C TRP A 83 -0.63 -5.04 -15.62
N THR A 84 -0.54 -3.97 -16.39
CA THR A 84 -0.68 -4.02 -17.84
C THR A 84 0.52 -4.70 -18.50
N GLU A 85 0.42 -5.02 -19.79
CA GLU A 85 1.51 -5.65 -20.56
C GLU A 85 2.79 -4.80 -20.59
N ASP A 86 2.67 -3.46 -20.59
CA ASP A 86 3.79 -2.52 -20.50
C ASP A 86 4.31 -2.29 -19.07
N GLY A 87 3.78 -3.03 -18.09
CA GLY A 87 4.21 -2.95 -16.69
C GLY A 87 3.68 -1.72 -15.95
N THR A 88 2.57 -1.13 -16.39
CA THR A 88 1.89 -0.05 -15.66
C THR A 88 0.97 -0.66 -14.59
N PRO A 89 1.17 -0.37 -13.29
CA PRO A 89 0.26 -0.84 -12.25
C PRO A 89 -1.05 -0.06 -12.29
N VAL A 90 -2.17 -0.78 -12.24
CA VAL A 90 -3.54 -0.25 -12.22
C VAL A 90 -4.21 -0.64 -10.91
N ILE A 91 -4.50 0.33 -10.05
CA ILE A 91 -5.17 0.13 -8.76
C ILE A 91 -6.69 0.23 -8.95
N LEU A 92 -7.38 -0.87 -8.65
CA LEU A 92 -8.84 -0.97 -8.72
C LEU A 92 -9.50 -0.99 -7.33
N TYR A 93 -8.76 -1.35 -6.29
CA TYR A 93 -9.32 -1.42 -4.94
C TYR A 93 -8.24 -1.24 -3.87
N ALA A 94 -8.49 -0.36 -2.92
CA ALA A 94 -7.64 -0.13 -1.75
C ALA A 94 -8.41 -0.51 -0.49
N ILE A 95 -7.70 -1.14 0.45
CA ILE A 95 -8.22 -1.42 1.79
C ILE A 95 -7.43 -0.68 2.85
N GLY A 96 -8.08 -0.42 3.97
CA GLY A 96 -7.47 0.19 5.15
C GLY A 96 -6.68 -0.81 6.01
N PRO A 97 -6.29 -0.40 7.23
CA PRO A 97 -5.32 -1.11 8.06
C PRO A 97 -5.88 -2.38 8.72
N GLY A 98 -7.21 -2.56 8.67
CA GLY A 98 -7.95 -3.57 9.42
C GLY A 98 -8.28 -3.13 10.84
N PRO A 99 -9.24 -3.79 11.51
CA PRO A 99 -9.80 -3.32 12.76
C PRO A 99 -8.85 -3.50 13.96
N ARG A 100 -7.92 -4.46 13.91
CA ARG A 100 -6.96 -4.73 15.00
C ARG A 100 -5.56 -4.20 14.72
N ALA A 101 -5.44 -3.28 13.76
CA ALA A 101 -4.21 -2.57 13.48
C ALA A 101 -3.69 -1.82 14.70
N ASN A 102 -2.37 -1.87 14.91
CA ASN A 102 -1.71 -1.10 15.96
C ASN A 102 -1.02 0.12 15.34
N HIS A 103 -1.53 1.30 15.64
CA HIS A 103 -1.05 2.58 15.14
C HIS A 103 -0.15 3.26 16.16
N GLN A 104 1.02 3.74 15.73
CA GLN A 104 1.94 4.49 16.56
C GLN A 104 2.46 5.71 15.79
N VAL A 105 3.13 6.62 16.49
CA VAL A 105 3.58 7.90 15.90
C VAL A 105 4.65 7.69 14.83
N THR A 106 5.50 6.67 14.94
CA THR A 106 6.62 6.46 14.00
C THR A 106 6.70 5.01 13.48
N PHE A 107 5.64 4.23 13.69
CA PHE A 107 5.49 2.90 13.11
C PHE A 107 4.02 2.48 13.13
N PHE A 108 3.67 1.51 12.30
CA PHE A 108 2.35 0.90 12.28
C PHE A 108 2.48 -0.61 12.09
N ASN A 109 1.59 -1.39 12.73
CA ASN A 109 1.48 -2.82 12.51
C ASN A 109 0.12 -3.15 11.91
N GLN A 110 0.17 -3.79 10.75
CA GLN A 110 -0.98 -4.25 9.99
C GLN A 110 -1.74 -5.37 10.73
N ASP A 111 -3.07 -5.39 10.61
CA ASP A 111 -3.90 -6.54 11.03
C ASP A 111 -3.76 -7.65 9.99
N VAL A 112 -2.78 -8.52 10.17
CA VAL A 112 -2.41 -9.48 9.13
C VAL A 112 -3.48 -10.54 8.87
N ASP A 113 -4.23 -10.98 9.87
CA ASP A 113 -5.32 -11.93 9.60
C ASP A 113 -6.40 -11.26 8.75
N TYR A 114 -6.70 -9.98 9.01
CA TYR A 114 -7.64 -9.21 8.19
C TYR A 114 -7.12 -9.10 6.75
N LEU A 115 -5.87 -8.70 6.56
CA LEU A 115 -5.28 -8.52 5.23
C LEU A 115 -5.20 -9.82 4.44
N VAL A 116 -4.79 -10.93 5.08
CA VAL A 116 -4.77 -12.25 4.44
C VAL A 116 -6.18 -12.70 4.07
N LYS A 117 -7.16 -12.53 4.97
CA LYS A 117 -8.54 -12.90 4.71
C LYS A 117 -9.12 -12.12 3.54
N VAL A 118 -9.02 -10.79 3.58
CA VAL A 118 -9.56 -9.91 2.53
C VAL A 118 -8.80 -10.13 1.22
N GLY A 119 -7.47 -10.18 1.25
CA GLY A 119 -6.66 -10.42 0.06
C GLY A 119 -7.00 -11.73 -0.64
N ASN A 120 -7.23 -12.82 0.11
CA ASN A 120 -7.68 -14.09 -0.47
C ASN A 120 -9.07 -13.99 -1.11
N ILE A 121 -10.00 -13.26 -0.49
CA ILE A 121 -11.34 -13.05 -1.07
C ILE A 121 -11.24 -12.21 -2.36
N LEU A 122 -10.51 -11.10 -2.32
CA LEU A 122 -10.29 -10.22 -3.47
C LEU A 122 -9.67 -10.97 -4.65
N ARG A 123 -8.65 -11.80 -4.37
CA ARG A 123 -8.02 -12.65 -5.38
C ARG A 123 -8.99 -13.70 -5.94
N ASN A 124 -9.64 -14.48 -5.07
CA ASN A 124 -10.36 -15.68 -5.52
C ASN A 124 -11.72 -15.36 -6.14
N ARG A 125 -12.38 -14.27 -5.71
CA ARG A 125 -13.73 -13.90 -6.16
C ARG A 125 -13.74 -12.77 -7.19
N TYR A 126 -12.79 -11.85 -7.11
CA TYR A 126 -12.72 -10.71 -8.04
C TYR A 126 -11.52 -10.76 -8.97
N GLY A 127 -10.67 -11.77 -8.84
CA GLY A 127 -9.43 -11.86 -9.59
C GLY A 127 -8.43 -10.77 -9.25
N LEU A 128 -8.64 -9.97 -8.19
CA LEU A 128 -7.78 -8.81 -7.92
C LEU A 128 -6.48 -9.24 -7.23
N HIS A 129 -5.35 -8.88 -7.82
CA HIS A 129 -4.04 -9.22 -7.28
C HIS A 129 -3.55 -8.14 -6.34
N HIS A 130 -2.82 -8.53 -5.31
CA HIS A 130 -2.11 -7.58 -4.48
C HIS A 130 -0.88 -7.06 -5.23
N ILE A 131 -0.86 -5.75 -5.48
CA ILE A 131 0.15 -5.10 -6.32
C ILE A 131 0.93 -4.00 -5.59
N GLY A 132 0.50 -3.64 -4.38
CA GLY A 132 1.14 -2.60 -3.61
C GLY A 132 0.65 -2.48 -2.19
N GLU A 133 1.32 -1.63 -1.43
CA GLU A 133 0.85 -1.17 -0.12
C GLU A 133 0.90 0.36 -0.04
N TRP A 134 0.15 0.90 0.92
CA TRP A 134 0.21 2.31 1.24
C TRP A 134 0.31 2.51 2.74
N HIS A 135 1.03 3.53 3.17
CA HIS A 135 1.03 3.99 4.57
C HIS A 135 1.25 5.48 4.66
N SER A 136 0.88 6.08 5.78
CA SER A 136 1.07 7.49 6.04
C SER A 136 2.21 7.76 7.00
N HIS A 137 3.01 8.79 6.70
CA HIS A 137 3.88 9.46 7.67
C HIS A 137 3.18 10.68 8.30
N HIS A 138 1.84 10.69 8.29
CA HIS A 138 0.97 11.72 8.88
C HIS A 138 1.49 13.16 8.64
N GLN A 139 1.77 13.92 9.69
CA GLN A 139 2.25 15.32 9.64
C GLN A 139 3.78 15.45 9.63
N LEU A 140 4.55 14.36 9.53
CA LEU A 140 6.03 14.40 9.55
C LEU A 140 6.65 15.05 8.29
N GLY A 141 5.85 15.32 7.26
CA GLY A 141 6.29 16.01 6.04
C GLY A 141 7.24 15.19 5.15
N LEU A 142 7.60 13.97 5.53
CA LEU A 142 8.36 13.05 4.68
C LEU A 142 7.41 12.43 3.65
N ALA A 143 7.45 12.96 2.43
CA ALA A 143 6.60 12.53 1.31
C ALA A 143 7.20 11.40 0.46
N LYS A 144 8.15 10.65 1.04
CA LYS A 144 8.86 9.55 0.38
C LYS A 144 9.14 8.43 1.38
N PRO A 145 9.44 7.20 0.92
CA PRO A 145 9.75 6.11 1.83
C PRO A 145 10.93 6.48 2.73
N SER A 146 10.83 6.13 4.01
CA SER A 146 11.97 6.23 4.91
C SER A 146 13.09 5.28 4.44
N GLY A 147 14.32 5.48 4.93
CA GLY A 147 15.39 4.51 4.66
C GLY A 147 15.09 3.11 5.23
N HIS A 148 14.23 3.00 6.24
CA HIS A 148 13.75 1.71 6.74
C HIS A 148 12.69 1.11 5.81
N ASP A 149 11.75 1.92 5.32
CA ASP A 149 10.68 1.49 4.40
C ASP A 149 11.27 0.92 3.12
N SER A 150 12.18 1.67 2.47
CA SER A 150 12.82 1.23 1.23
C SER A 150 13.59 -0.07 1.41
N ARG A 151 14.38 -0.21 2.49
CA ARG A 151 15.16 -1.42 2.75
C ARG A 151 14.27 -2.63 3.02
N ASN A 152 13.22 -2.47 3.82
CA ASN A 152 12.29 -3.55 4.11
C ASN A 152 11.60 -4.02 2.82
N MET A 153 11.14 -3.08 2.00
CA MET A 153 10.47 -3.39 0.73
C MET A 153 11.39 -4.13 -0.24
N THR A 154 12.59 -3.60 -0.50
CA THR A 154 13.55 -4.23 -1.43
C THR A 154 13.99 -5.61 -0.95
N ASP A 155 14.18 -5.78 0.36
CA ASP A 155 14.49 -7.06 0.99
C ASP A 155 13.39 -8.09 0.81
N VAL A 156 12.11 -7.70 0.99
CA VAL A 156 10.96 -8.59 0.82
C VAL A 156 10.85 -8.99 -0.65
N ILE A 157 10.92 -8.03 -1.57
CA ILE A 157 10.89 -8.27 -3.01
C ILE A 157 11.99 -9.28 -3.40
N LYS A 158 13.23 -9.04 -2.96
CA LYS A 158 14.38 -9.91 -3.24
C LYS A 158 14.20 -11.31 -2.64
N ARG A 159 13.85 -11.42 -1.35
CA ARG A 159 13.71 -12.72 -0.65
C ARG A 159 12.57 -13.57 -1.21
N ARG A 160 11.56 -12.93 -1.78
CA ARG A 160 10.35 -13.59 -2.32
C ARG A 160 10.35 -13.70 -3.83
N ASN A 161 11.40 -13.21 -4.50
CA ASN A 161 11.50 -13.12 -5.95
C ASN A 161 10.23 -12.49 -6.55
N LEU A 162 9.78 -11.39 -5.95
CA LEU A 162 8.72 -10.57 -6.52
C LEU A 162 9.33 -9.74 -7.66
N GLY A 163 8.51 -9.41 -8.66
CA GLY A 163 8.87 -8.43 -9.67
C GLY A 163 8.85 -7.03 -9.06
N GLU A 164 8.10 -6.14 -9.69
CA GLU A 164 7.89 -4.80 -9.14
C GLU A 164 6.72 -4.77 -8.17
N PHE A 165 6.77 -3.82 -7.24
CA PHE A 165 5.76 -3.65 -6.21
C PHE A 165 5.56 -2.18 -5.91
N LEU A 166 4.30 -1.76 -5.77
CA LEU A 166 3.96 -0.37 -5.53
C LEU A 166 4.00 -0.04 -4.04
N LEU A 167 4.71 1.03 -3.68
CA LEU A 167 4.72 1.59 -2.34
C LEU A 167 4.19 3.02 -2.39
N CYS A 168 3.14 3.32 -1.65
CA CYS A 168 2.55 4.65 -1.60
C CYS A 168 2.71 5.31 -0.23
N ILE A 169 3.22 6.54 -0.21
CA ILE A 169 3.47 7.31 1.02
C ILE A 169 2.49 8.47 1.11
N GLY A 170 1.65 8.39 2.14
CA GLY A 170 0.67 9.40 2.50
C GLY A 170 1.21 10.43 3.47
N ASN A 171 0.77 11.67 3.33
CA ASN A 171 0.94 12.70 4.36
C ASN A 171 -0.38 13.45 4.53
N CYS A 172 -0.51 14.19 5.62
CA CYS A 172 -1.62 15.09 5.83
C CYS A 172 -1.21 16.34 6.60
N ASP A 173 -2.05 17.35 6.49
CA ASP A 173 -2.20 18.40 7.50
C ASP A 173 -3.56 18.22 8.19
N ASN A 174 -4.05 19.26 8.87
CA ASN A 174 -5.34 19.20 9.55
C ASN A 174 -6.54 19.05 8.59
N LEU A 175 -6.40 19.47 7.34
CA LEU A 175 -7.49 19.61 6.37
C LEU A 175 -7.41 18.60 5.23
N SER A 176 -6.21 18.27 4.77
CA SER A 176 -6.01 17.58 3.50
C SER A 176 -4.88 16.56 3.55
N SER A 177 -4.94 15.59 2.65
CA SER A 177 -3.93 14.55 2.47
C SER A 177 -3.28 14.59 1.10
N SER A 178 -2.08 14.03 0.99
CA SER A 178 -1.42 13.68 -0.27
C SER A 178 -1.05 12.20 -0.26
N LEU A 179 -0.91 11.59 -1.44
CA LEU A 179 -0.39 10.24 -1.60
C LEU A 179 0.62 10.23 -2.74
N ASN A 180 1.85 9.79 -2.46
CA ASN A 180 2.95 9.77 -3.41
C ASN A 180 3.26 8.31 -3.80
N ALA A 181 3.47 8.03 -5.08
CA ALA A 181 3.70 6.68 -5.58
C ALA A 181 5.19 6.38 -5.83
N PHE A 182 5.61 5.19 -5.41
CA PHE A 182 6.96 4.68 -5.62
C PHE A 182 6.92 3.26 -6.16
N LEU A 183 7.62 3.02 -7.26
CA LEU A 183 7.80 1.69 -7.80
C LEU A 183 9.07 1.07 -7.24
N CYS A 184 8.90 -0.02 -6.51
CA CYS A 184 10.00 -0.72 -5.85
C CYS A 184 10.32 -2.04 -6.55
N ASN A 185 11.61 -2.36 -6.62
CA ASN A 185 12.13 -3.66 -7.06
C ASN A 185 13.12 -4.21 -6.00
N SER A 186 13.91 -5.24 -6.35
CA SER A 186 14.87 -5.84 -5.42
C SER A 186 16.03 -4.93 -4.99
N SER A 187 16.16 -3.76 -5.60
CA SER A 187 17.32 -2.87 -5.46
C SER A 187 16.93 -1.48 -4.93
N GLU A 188 15.81 -0.92 -5.37
CA GLU A 188 15.44 0.45 -5.04
C GLU A 188 13.92 0.70 -5.09
N CYS A 189 13.52 1.90 -4.66
CA CYS A 189 12.18 2.47 -4.82
C CYS A 189 12.28 3.81 -5.56
N ARG A 190 11.69 3.90 -6.75
CA ARG A 190 11.72 5.10 -7.60
C ARG A 190 10.38 5.82 -7.57
N SER A 191 10.39 7.13 -7.44
CA SER A 191 9.16 7.95 -7.53
C SER A 191 8.55 7.84 -8.93
N ILE A 192 7.23 7.68 -8.99
CA ILE A 192 6.44 7.64 -10.23
C ILE A 192 5.24 8.59 -10.13
N LYS A 193 4.66 8.96 -11.27
CA LYS A 193 3.49 9.86 -11.31
C LYS A 193 2.19 9.09 -11.25
N TRP A 194 1.14 9.74 -10.75
CA TRP A 194 -0.23 9.23 -10.90
C TRP A 194 -0.77 9.51 -12.29
N ASP A 195 -1.53 8.56 -12.80
CA ASP A 195 -2.49 8.73 -13.89
C ASP A 195 -3.88 8.49 -13.30
N TYR A 196 -4.70 9.54 -13.20
CA TYR A 196 -5.98 9.46 -12.52
C TYR A 196 -7.09 9.05 -13.49
N VAL A 197 -7.86 8.04 -13.11
CA VAL A 197 -9.18 7.82 -13.70
C VAL A 197 -10.19 8.55 -12.82
N MET A 198 -10.75 9.66 -13.31
CA MET A 198 -11.62 10.58 -12.55
C MET A 198 -13.04 10.04 -12.33
N THR A 199 -13.14 8.82 -11.80
CA THR A 199 -14.37 8.11 -11.46
C THR A 199 -14.09 7.08 -10.35
N ASP A 200 -15.13 6.44 -9.85
CA ASP A 200 -15.00 5.28 -8.96
C ASP A 200 -14.57 4.05 -9.74
N SER A 201 -13.80 3.18 -9.09
CA SER A 201 -13.54 1.85 -9.65
C SER A 201 -14.86 1.11 -9.85
N PRO A 202 -15.05 0.43 -11.00
CA PRO A 202 -16.29 -0.32 -11.26
C PRO A 202 -16.52 -1.44 -10.23
N LEU A 203 -15.48 -1.85 -9.49
CA LEU A 203 -15.58 -2.89 -8.46
C LEU A 203 -15.85 -2.33 -7.07
N ARG A 204 -15.65 -1.02 -6.84
CA ARG A 204 -15.68 -0.44 -5.50
C ARG A 204 -17.01 -0.68 -4.79
N GLN A 205 -18.10 -0.28 -5.41
CA GLN A 205 -19.45 -0.40 -4.82
C GLN A 205 -19.85 -1.88 -4.66
N VAL A 206 -19.50 -2.72 -5.64
CA VAL A 206 -19.80 -4.16 -5.61
C VAL A 206 -19.08 -4.84 -4.44
N ILE A 207 -17.77 -4.59 -4.28
CA ILE A 207 -16.97 -5.17 -3.21
C ILE A 207 -17.44 -4.65 -1.84
N ASP A 208 -17.69 -3.35 -1.72
CA ASP A 208 -18.13 -2.75 -0.46
C ASP A 208 -19.49 -3.29 -0.01
N TYR A 209 -20.42 -3.50 -0.95
CA TYR A 209 -21.71 -4.12 -0.66
C TYR A 209 -21.54 -5.57 -0.17
N ASP A 210 -20.85 -6.38 -0.97
CA ASP A 210 -20.71 -7.81 -0.69
C ASP A 210 -19.83 -8.10 0.54
N LEU A 211 -18.85 -7.23 0.85
CA LEU A 211 -17.92 -7.38 1.98
C LEU A 211 -18.18 -6.37 3.10
N GLY A 212 -19.32 -5.69 3.14
CA GLY A 212 -19.57 -4.59 4.07
C GLY A 212 -19.43 -4.94 5.56
N ARG A 213 -19.56 -6.22 5.92
CA ARG A 213 -19.33 -6.71 7.30
C ARG A 213 -17.87 -7.05 7.61
N ILE A 214 -17.01 -7.04 6.60
CA ILE A 214 -15.60 -7.43 6.68
C ILE A 214 -14.72 -6.20 6.45
N ILE A 215 -14.95 -5.44 5.38
CA ILE A 215 -14.15 -4.27 5.02
C ILE A 215 -14.35 -3.15 6.02
N CYS A 216 -13.25 -2.61 6.55
CA CYS A 216 -13.29 -1.43 7.41
C CYS A 216 -13.39 -0.17 6.56
N GLN A 217 -14.45 0.60 6.75
CA GLN A 217 -14.65 1.90 6.12
C GLN A 217 -14.10 3.03 7.00
N PRO A 218 -13.49 4.07 6.39
CA PRO A 218 -13.06 5.25 7.13
C PRO A 218 -14.26 6.03 7.68
N GLN A 219 -14.05 6.73 8.78
CA GLN A 219 -15.08 7.51 9.47
C GLN A 219 -15.19 8.94 8.92
N VAL A 220 -14.08 9.51 8.44
CA VAL A 220 -14.09 10.79 7.73
C VAL A 220 -14.98 10.65 6.50
N PRO A 221 -16.05 11.46 6.35
CA PRO A 221 -17.07 11.23 5.33
C PRO A 221 -16.61 11.63 3.93
N LYS A 222 -15.77 12.66 3.83
CA LYS A 222 -15.33 13.24 2.55
C LYS A 222 -13.82 13.33 2.48
N ALA A 223 -13.25 12.88 1.38
CA ALA A 223 -11.84 13.06 1.06
C ALA A 223 -11.50 14.55 0.89
N ARG A 224 -10.26 14.91 1.19
CA ARG A 224 -9.71 16.24 0.92
C ARG A 224 -8.26 16.09 0.52
N HIS A 225 -7.95 16.53 -0.69
CA HIS A 225 -6.64 16.32 -1.30
C HIS A 225 -5.83 17.61 -1.34
N LYS A 226 -4.51 17.50 -1.21
CA LYS A 226 -3.58 18.60 -1.50
C LYS A 226 -3.53 18.92 -2.99
N ASP A 227 -3.72 17.90 -3.83
CA ASP A 227 -3.88 18.07 -5.28
C ASP A 227 -5.29 18.61 -5.57
N PRO A 228 -5.43 19.85 -6.06
CA PRO A 228 -6.74 20.47 -6.28
C PRO A 228 -7.54 19.78 -7.40
N THR A 229 -6.90 19.04 -8.30
CA THR A 229 -7.60 18.31 -9.37
C THR A 229 -8.51 17.21 -8.84
N LEU A 230 -8.15 16.63 -7.69
CA LEU A 230 -8.93 15.58 -7.03
C LEU A 230 -10.08 16.12 -6.16
N ASN A 231 -10.16 17.43 -5.95
CA ASN A 231 -11.22 18.08 -5.17
C ASN A 231 -12.37 18.64 -6.03
N GLN A 232 -12.23 18.55 -7.35
CA GLN A 232 -13.26 18.94 -8.33
C GLN A 232 -14.36 17.88 -8.42
#